data_AF-R4V2M0-F1
#
_entry.id   AF-R4V2M0-F1
#
_cell.length_a   1.000
_cell.length_b   1.000
_cell.length_c   1.000
_cell.angle_alpha   90.00
_cell.angle_beta   90.00
_cell.angle_gamma   90.00
#
_symmetry.space_group_name_H-M   'P 1'
#
loop_
_entity.id
_entity.type
_entity.pdbx_description
1 polymer ?
#
loop_
_entity_poly.entity_id
_entity_poly.type
_entity_poly.pdbx_seq_one_letter_code
_entity_poly.pdbx_strand_id
1 'polypeptide(L)'
;MGKIFNPEALASEGLIEGRASGRASAWFFRLDRHPLVLRHYCRGGAVAHISRDRYLWRGLKTTRAWHEIKVLTALQRLDLPVPAPIGARVVRHGLTYTADIVMRRIESSQTLADLAVTHHHTDGLPWASIGRTIRRFHDQGVGHADLNIRNILIDEAGCIWLIDWDRGELQASARFQARSLVRLQRSIGKEPALREAGAQGFAALMHAYGES
;
A
#
# COMPACT_ATOMS: atom_id res chain seq x y z
N MET A 1 12.95 -16.80 12.91
CA MET A 1 12.55 -15.74 11.96
C MET A 1 12.12 -16.22 10.56
N GLY A 2 12.63 -17.33 10.00
CA GLY A 2 12.32 -17.70 8.59
C GLY A 2 10.88 -18.15 8.30
N LYS A 3 10.16 -18.63 9.32
CA LYS A 3 8.83 -19.23 9.22
C LYS A 3 7.72 -18.26 8.81
N ILE A 4 7.79 -17.00 9.26
CA ILE A 4 6.77 -15.98 8.96
C ILE A 4 6.72 -15.58 7.48
N PHE A 5 7.72 -15.98 6.70
CA PHE A 5 7.79 -15.77 5.26
C PHE A 5 7.44 -17.03 4.46
N ASN A 6 7.01 -18.12 5.11
CA ASN A 6 6.60 -19.34 4.43
C ASN A 6 5.07 -19.54 4.59
N PRO A 7 4.27 -19.24 3.55
CA PRO A 7 2.83 -19.45 3.59
C PRO A 7 2.41 -20.90 3.88
N GLU A 8 3.17 -21.89 3.42
CA GLU A 8 2.85 -23.31 3.65
C GLU A 8 3.07 -23.67 5.13
N ALA A 9 4.16 -23.20 5.73
CA ALA A 9 4.43 -23.40 7.15
C ALA A 9 3.42 -22.66 8.05
N LEU A 10 2.96 -21.47 7.63
CA LEU A 10 1.88 -20.76 8.32
C LEU A 10 0.55 -21.51 8.20
N ALA A 11 0.27 -22.08 7.04
CA ALA A 11 -0.95 -22.85 6.79
C ALA A 11 -0.98 -24.16 7.59
N SER A 12 0.15 -24.90 7.65
CA SER A 12 0.23 -26.16 8.39
C SER A 12 0.00 -26.01 9.89
N GLU A 13 0.15 -24.80 10.41
CA GLU A 13 -0.10 -24.48 11.82
C GLU A 13 -1.41 -23.75 12.06
N GLY A 14 -2.25 -23.61 11.04
CA GLY A 14 -3.55 -22.94 11.17
C GLY A 14 -3.45 -21.45 11.49
N LEU A 15 -2.32 -20.80 11.19
CA LEU A 15 -2.10 -19.38 11.50
C LEU A 15 -2.73 -18.43 10.46
N ILE A 16 -3.04 -18.93 9.25
CA ILE A 16 -3.62 -18.14 8.17
C ILE A 16 -5.11 -17.91 8.44
N GLU A 17 -5.48 -16.64 8.57
CA GLU A 17 -6.87 -16.19 8.74
C GLU A 17 -7.54 -15.86 7.41
N GLY A 18 -6.76 -15.62 6.36
CA GLY A 18 -7.31 -15.30 5.04
C GLY A 18 -6.26 -14.99 3.98
N ARG A 19 -6.75 -14.71 2.76
CA ARG A 19 -5.93 -14.29 1.62
C ARG A 19 -6.59 -13.09 0.95
N ALA A 20 -5.80 -12.16 0.45
CA ALA A 20 -6.34 -11.06 -0.35
C ALA A 20 -6.84 -11.58 -1.70
N SER A 21 -8.01 -11.13 -2.13
CA SER A 21 -8.54 -11.38 -3.48
C SER A 21 -7.85 -10.45 -4.48
N GLY A 22 -6.92 -10.97 -5.30
CA GLY A 22 -6.22 -10.15 -6.29
C GLY A 22 -4.99 -10.79 -6.92
N ARG A 23 -4.24 -9.98 -7.70
CA ARG A 23 -3.01 -10.42 -8.39
C ARG A 23 -1.78 -10.51 -7.48
N ALA A 24 -1.81 -9.86 -6.31
CA ALA A 24 -0.73 -9.92 -5.34
C ALA A 24 -0.98 -11.08 -4.38
N SER A 25 0.02 -11.93 -4.18
CA SER A 25 -0.07 -13.02 -3.22
C SER A 25 0.12 -12.45 -1.82
N ALA A 26 -0.98 -12.13 -1.14
CA ALA A 26 -0.99 -11.65 0.23
C ALA A 26 -1.80 -12.58 1.14
N TRP A 27 -1.19 -12.96 2.27
CA TRP A 27 -1.76 -13.84 3.28
C TRP A 27 -1.92 -13.07 4.58
N PHE A 28 -3.13 -13.10 5.13
CA PHE A 28 -3.41 -12.57 6.45
C PHE A 28 -3.25 -13.69 7.47
N PHE A 29 -2.50 -13.45 8.53
CA PHE A 29 -2.23 -14.44 9.55
C PHE A 29 -2.04 -13.76 10.91
N ARG A 30 -2.12 -14.54 11.98
CA ARG A 30 -1.89 -14.05 13.35
C ARG A 30 -0.75 -14.80 13.99
N LEU A 31 0.17 -14.07 14.62
CA LEU A 31 1.27 -14.63 15.39
C LEU A 31 1.32 -13.92 16.75
N ASP A 32 1.29 -14.67 17.85
CA ASP A 32 1.28 -14.12 19.22
C ASP A 32 0.22 -13.02 19.42
N ARG A 33 -1.00 -13.27 18.92
CA ARG A 33 -2.15 -12.35 18.91
C ARG A 33 -1.99 -11.11 18.02
N HIS A 34 -0.85 -10.94 17.36
CA HIS A 34 -0.61 -9.82 16.45
C HIS A 34 -1.11 -10.12 15.03
N PRO A 35 -1.99 -9.27 14.47
CA PRO A 35 -2.49 -9.41 13.11
C PRO A 35 -1.40 -8.98 12.12
N LEU A 36 -1.07 -9.85 11.18
CA LEU A 36 0.01 -9.68 10.23
C LEU A 36 -0.48 -9.93 8.80
N VAL A 37 0.20 -9.29 7.85
CA VAL A 37 0.06 -9.58 6.43
C VAL A 37 1.44 -9.90 5.87
N LEU A 38 1.53 -11.07 5.23
CA LEU A 38 2.67 -11.48 4.42
C LEU A 38 2.31 -11.14 2.97
N ARG A 39 3.15 -10.37 2.30
CA ARG A 39 3.03 -10.06 0.88
C ARG A 39 4.24 -10.59 0.14
N HIS A 40 4.00 -11.40 -0.88
CA HIS A 40 5.02 -11.82 -1.83
C HIS A 40 5.00 -10.90 -3.05
N TYR A 41 6.17 -10.40 -3.45
CA TYR A 41 6.27 -9.47 -4.57
C TYR A 41 6.20 -10.21 -5.91
N CYS A 42 5.12 -9.96 -6.65
CA CYS A 42 5.00 -10.43 -8.03
C CYS A 42 5.23 -9.27 -9.02
N ARG A 43 5.85 -9.55 -10.17
CA ARG A 43 5.91 -8.59 -11.27
C ARG A 43 4.51 -8.37 -11.85
N GLY A 44 4.14 -7.11 -12.04
CA GLY A 44 2.96 -6.69 -12.81
C GLY A 44 3.29 -6.23 -14.23
N GLY A 45 2.25 -6.00 -15.04
CA GLY A 45 2.38 -5.45 -16.40
C GLY A 45 2.97 -6.43 -17.44
N ALA A 46 3.35 -5.92 -18.60
CA ALA A 46 3.85 -6.75 -19.73
C ALA A 46 5.05 -7.64 -19.36
N VAL A 47 5.85 -7.20 -18.39
CA VAL A 47 7.05 -7.91 -17.90
C VAL A 47 6.67 -9.17 -17.09
N ALA A 48 5.45 -9.25 -16.56
CA ALA A 48 4.92 -10.44 -15.90
C ALA A 48 4.73 -11.62 -16.86
N HIS A 49 4.66 -11.40 -18.18
CA HIS A 49 4.61 -12.48 -19.16
C HIS A 49 5.96 -13.18 -19.33
N ILE A 50 7.07 -12.52 -18.96
CA ILE A 50 8.43 -13.07 -19.05
C ILE A 50 8.84 -13.73 -17.73
N SER A 51 8.54 -13.08 -16.59
CA SER A 51 8.70 -13.70 -15.27
C SER A 51 7.77 -13.03 -14.26
N ARG A 52 6.90 -13.81 -13.62
CA ARG A 52 5.95 -13.31 -12.62
C ARG A 52 6.58 -13.11 -11.24
N ASP A 53 7.67 -13.80 -10.94
CA ASP A 53 8.18 -13.96 -9.57
C ASP A 53 9.63 -13.44 -9.41
N ARG A 54 10.45 -13.53 -10.47
CA ARG A 54 11.88 -13.26 -10.33
C ARG A 54 12.27 -11.88 -10.81
N TYR A 55 12.96 -11.10 -9.98
CA TYR A 55 13.54 -9.79 -10.28
C TYR A 55 15.03 -9.90 -10.61
N LEU A 56 15.60 -9.01 -11.43
CA LEU A 56 17.05 -9.01 -11.71
C LEU A 56 17.81 -8.56 -10.46
N TRP A 57 18.82 -9.32 -10.04
CA TRP A 57 19.65 -8.99 -8.91
C TRP A 57 20.68 -7.92 -9.28
N ARG A 58 20.61 -6.76 -8.62
CA ARG A 58 21.59 -5.66 -8.73
C ARG A 58 22.18 -5.28 -7.37
N GLY A 59 21.97 -6.11 -6.34
CA GLY A 59 22.37 -5.87 -4.96
C GLY A 59 21.18 -5.65 -4.03
N LEU A 60 21.36 -5.93 -2.74
CA LEU A 60 20.29 -5.92 -1.74
C LEU A 60 19.56 -4.57 -1.66
N LYS A 61 20.30 -3.46 -1.68
CA LYS A 61 19.73 -2.10 -1.56
C LYS A 61 18.83 -1.70 -2.72
N THR A 62 18.89 -2.44 -3.84
CA THR A 62 18.08 -2.20 -5.04
C THR A 62 16.82 -3.06 -5.10
N THR A 63 16.61 -3.93 -4.11
CA THR A 63 15.41 -4.78 -4.09
C THR A 63 14.21 -4.03 -3.55
N ARG A 64 13.01 -4.37 -4.06
CA ARG A 64 11.76 -3.73 -3.64
C ARG A 64 11.49 -3.91 -2.14
N ALA A 65 11.66 -5.14 -1.65
CA ALA A 65 11.54 -5.46 -0.23
C ALA A 65 12.44 -4.59 0.66
N TRP A 66 13.71 -4.40 0.27
CA TRP A 66 14.63 -3.56 1.02
C TRP A 66 14.25 -2.08 0.98
N HIS A 67 13.84 -1.59 -0.20
CA HIS A 67 13.39 -0.21 -0.35
C HIS A 67 12.14 0.06 0.50
N GLU A 68 11.13 -0.79 0.40
CA GLU A 68 9.87 -0.61 1.09
C GLU A 68 10.03 -0.67 2.61
N ILE A 69 10.79 -1.65 3.14
CA ILE A 69 10.98 -1.72 4.59
C ILE A 69 11.71 -0.48 5.12
N LYS A 70 12.67 0.05 4.36
CA LYS A 70 13.40 1.27 4.71
C LYS A 70 12.47 2.49 4.72
N VAL A 71 11.63 2.63 3.68
CA VAL A 71 10.65 3.71 3.58
C VAL A 71 9.64 3.60 4.72
N LEU A 72 8.99 2.45 4.91
CA LEU A 72 8.01 2.24 5.98
C LEU A 72 8.60 2.53 7.37
N THR A 73 9.82 2.08 7.64
CA THR A 73 10.49 2.35 8.92
C THR A 73 10.70 3.85 9.15
N ALA A 74 11.07 4.60 8.11
CA ALA A 74 11.21 6.05 8.21
C ALA A 74 9.86 6.74 8.40
N LEU A 75 8.83 6.34 7.67
CA LEU A 75 7.48 6.89 7.79
C LEU A 75 6.87 6.65 9.17
N GLN A 76 7.11 5.48 9.77
CA GLN A 76 6.72 5.20 11.15
C GLN A 76 7.39 6.14 12.16
N ARG A 77 8.66 6.47 11.98
CA ARG A 77 9.37 7.41 12.86
C ARG A 77 8.85 8.85 12.74
N LEU A 78 8.20 9.16 11.62
CA LEU A 78 7.51 10.43 11.40
C LEU A 78 6.04 10.39 11.86
N ASP A 79 5.63 9.30 12.53
CA ASP A 79 4.25 9.06 12.99
C ASP A 79 3.21 9.08 11.86
N LEU A 80 3.63 8.82 10.63
CA LEU A 80 2.72 8.82 9.48
C LEU A 80 1.89 7.53 9.43
N PRO A 81 0.62 7.58 9.00
CA PRO A 81 -0.28 6.43 9.03
C PRO A 81 0.07 5.43 7.91
N VAL A 82 1.00 4.53 8.24
CA VAL A 82 1.47 3.43 7.39
C VAL A 82 1.47 2.12 8.18
N PRO A 83 1.34 0.96 7.51
CA PRO A 83 1.45 -0.32 8.21
C PRO A 83 2.84 -0.50 8.80
N ALA A 84 2.91 -1.02 10.04
CA ALA A 84 4.18 -1.21 10.71
C ALA A 84 4.97 -2.36 10.05
N PRO A 85 6.18 -2.12 9.52
CA PRO A 85 6.99 -3.19 8.97
C PRO A 85 7.49 -4.12 10.09
N ILE A 86 7.41 -5.43 9.87
CA ILE A 86 7.97 -6.44 10.78
C ILE A 86 9.28 -6.99 10.23
N GLY A 87 9.34 -7.21 8.91
CA GLY A 87 10.52 -7.76 8.28
C GLY A 87 10.35 -7.92 6.78
N ALA A 88 11.47 -8.08 6.08
CA ALA A 88 11.49 -8.38 4.66
C ALA A 88 12.48 -9.51 4.39
N ARG A 89 12.15 -10.37 3.43
CA ARG A 89 12.99 -11.46 2.97
C ARG A 89 13.35 -11.23 1.51
N VAL A 90 14.60 -11.48 1.18
CA VAL A 90 15.12 -11.44 -0.19
C VAL A 90 15.91 -12.71 -0.42
N VAL A 91 15.46 -13.55 -1.36
CA VAL A 91 16.12 -14.81 -1.70
C VAL A 91 16.75 -14.66 -3.07
N ARG A 92 18.09 -14.75 -3.13
CA ARG A 92 18.83 -14.65 -4.39
C ARG A 92 18.86 -16.01 -5.09
N HIS A 93 18.55 -16.01 -6.37
CA HIS A 93 18.65 -17.15 -7.28
C HIS A 93 19.57 -16.79 -8.45
N GLY A 94 20.88 -16.90 -8.25
CA GLY A 94 21.90 -16.56 -9.25
C GLY A 94 21.84 -15.08 -9.65
N LEU A 95 21.40 -14.81 -10.88
CA LEU A 95 21.21 -13.46 -11.43
C LEU A 95 19.85 -12.84 -11.06
N THR A 96 18.99 -13.56 -10.36
CA THR A 96 17.64 -13.10 -10.01
C THR A 96 17.38 -13.15 -8.50
N TYR A 97 16.25 -12.60 -8.04
CA TYR A 97 15.78 -12.73 -6.66
C TYR A 97 14.25 -12.78 -6.58
N THR A 98 13.75 -13.38 -5.49
CA THR A 98 12.37 -13.27 -5.02
C THR A 98 12.35 -12.48 -3.71
N ALA A 99 11.21 -11.89 -3.38
CA ALA A 99 11.09 -11.05 -2.21
C ALA A 99 9.74 -11.19 -1.52
N ASP A 100 9.76 -11.00 -0.21
CA ASP A 100 8.58 -10.99 0.65
C ASP A 100 8.69 -9.86 1.67
N ILE A 101 7.55 -9.34 2.11
CA ILE A 101 7.47 -8.39 3.22
C ILE A 101 6.37 -8.83 4.19
N VAL A 102 6.66 -8.75 5.48
CA VAL A 102 5.69 -8.92 6.56
C VAL A 102 5.52 -7.59 7.26
N MET A 103 4.27 -7.20 7.46
CA MET A 103 3.89 -5.98 8.15
C MET A 103 2.65 -6.23 9.03
N ARG A 104 2.39 -5.32 9.97
CA ARG A 104 1.13 -5.30 10.71
C ARG A 104 -0.02 -5.12 9.73
N ARG A 105 -1.02 -5.97 9.86
CA ARG A 105 -2.29 -5.78 9.16
C ARG A 105 -3.05 -4.64 9.84
N ILE A 106 -3.60 -3.74 9.05
CA ILE A 106 -4.62 -2.80 9.53
C ILE A 106 -5.92 -3.61 9.64
N GLU A 107 -6.36 -3.86 10.86
CA GLU A 107 -7.59 -4.61 11.11
C GLU A 107 -8.81 -3.78 10.72
N SER A 108 -9.91 -4.45 10.39
CA SER A 108 -11.19 -3.78 10.15
C SER A 108 -11.12 -2.62 9.16
N SER A 109 -10.27 -2.75 8.13
CA SER A 109 -10.07 -1.73 7.12
C SER A 109 -10.51 -2.18 5.74
N GLN A 110 -11.02 -1.25 4.94
CA GLN A 110 -11.38 -1.46 3.55
C GLN A 110 -10.61 -0.49 2.66
N THR A 111 -10.35 -0.88 1.41
CA THR A 111 -9.79 0.08 0.46
C THR A 111 -10.84 1.12 0.07
N LEU A 112 -10.40 2.32 -0.31
CA LEU A 112 -11.31 3.33 -0.86
C LEU A 112 -12.05 2.80 -2.10
N ALA A 113 -11.43 1.90 -2.87
CA ALA A 113 -12.07 1.24 -4.00
C ALA A 113 -13.23 0.31 -3.55
N ASP A 114 -13.02 -0.49 -2.50
CA ASP A 114 -14.05 -1.41 -2.01
C ASP A 114 -15.20 -0.66 -1.32
N LEU A 115 -14.87 0.43 -0.60
CA LEU A 115 -15.88 1.32 -0.04
C LEU A 115 -16.70 2.01 -1.12
N ALA A 116 -16.09 2.45 -2.22
CA ALA A 116 -16.81 3.06 -3.33
C ALA A 116 -17.83 2.12 -3.97
N VAL A 117 -17.55 0.81 -4.02
CA VAL A 117 -18.50 -0.18 -4.53
C VAL A 117 -19.67 -0.37 -3.56
N THR A 118 -19.39 -0.37 -2.26
CA THR A 118 -20.39 -0.60 -1.20
C THR A 118 -21.28 0.63 -0.97
N HIS A 119 -20.71 1.82 -1.07
CA HIS A 119 -21.40 3.10 -0.94
C HIS A 119 -21.68 3.64 -2.34
N HIS A 120 -22.88 3.37 -2.86
CA HIS A 120 -23.34 3.88 -4.17
C HIS A 120 -23.39 5.42 -4.29
N HIS A 121 -23.11 6.16 -3.20
CA HIS A 121 -23.14 7.62 -3.14
C HIS A 121 -21.87 8.21 -2.48
N THR A 122 -21.48 9.40 -2.91
CA THR A 122 -20.32 10.18 -2.42
C THR A 122 -20.32 10.44 -0.94
N ASP A 123 -21.50 10.59 -0.35
CA ASP A 123 -21.67 11.32 0.90
C ASP A 123 -21.12 10.54 2.10
N GLY A 124 -20.76 9.26 1.91
CA GLY A 124 -20.12 8.42 2.93
C GLY A 124 -18.59 8.34 2.84
N LEU A 125 -17.95 8.85 1.79
CA LEU A 125 -16.49 8.68 1.62
C LEU A 125 -15.69 9.83 2.27
N PRO A 126 -14.62 9.53 3.03
CA PRO A 126 -13.91 10.53 3.85
C PRO A 126 -12.90 11.36 3.04
N TRP A 127 -13.33 11.98 1.94
CA TRP A 127 -12.49 12.72 0.99
C TRP A 127 -11.59 13.78 1.65
N ALA A 128 -12.16 14.59 2.55
CA ALA A 128 -11.42 15.63 3.25
C ALA A 128 -10.32 15.04 4.15
N SER A 129 -10.61 13.97 4.89
CA SER A 129 -9.61 13.27 5.73
C SER A 129 -8.51 12.65 4.89
N ILE A 130 -8.82 12.13 3.70
CA ILE A 130 -7.82 11.64 2.75
C ILE A 130 -6.92 12.80 2.30
N GLY A 131 -7.49 13.96 1.96
CA GLY A 131 -6.75 15.15 1.55
C GLY A 131 -5.77 15.63 2.61
N ARG A 132 -6.25 15.81 3.85
CA ARG A 132 -5.41 16.17 5.02
C ARG A 132 -4.31 15.15 5.27
N THR A 133 -4.64 13.86 5.17
CA THR A 133 -3.65 12.78 5.37
C THR A 133 -2.56 12.87 4.32
N ILE A 134 -2.90 12.96 3.02
CA ILE A 134 -1.91 13.09 1.95
C ILE A 134 -1.06 14.34 2.17
N ARG A 135 -1.65 15.46 2.59
CA ARG A 135 -0.91 16.68 2.89
C ARG A 135 0.12 16.47 4.00
N ARG A 136 -0.27 15.80 5.10
CA ARG A 136 0.64 15.41 6.19
C ARG A 136 1.87 14.65 5.70
N PHE A 137 1.74 13.74 4.73
CA PHE A 137 2.90 13.08 4.11
C PHE A 137 3.74 14.07 3.30
N HIS A 138 3.10 14.90 2.49
CA HIS A 138 3.79 15.84 1.61
C HIS A 138 4.56 16.94 2.38
N ASP A 139 4.03 17.40 3.52
CA ASP A 139 4.72 18.36 4.41
C ASP A 139 6.00 17.76 5.01
N GLN A 140 6.05 16.43 5.19
CA GLN A 140 7.26 15.71 5.59
C GLN A 140 8.22 15.42 4.42
N GLY A 141 7.97 16.01 3.25
CA GLY A 141 8.78 15.77 2.04
C GLY A 141 8.58 14.38 1.43
N VAL A 142 7.52 13.67 1.80
CA VAL A 142 7.26 12.30 1.30
C VAL A 142 6.43 12.36 0.02
N GLY A 143 6.64 11.40 -0.87
CA GLY A 143 5.80 11.20 -2.05
C GLY A 143 5.54 9.72 -2.32
N HIS A 144 4.39 9.43 -2.95
CA HIS A 144 3.95 8.06 -3.23
C HIS A 144 3.80 7.80 -4.73
N ALA A 145 4.70 7.02 -5.34
CA ALA A 145 4.74 6.83 -6.80
C ALA A 145 3.48 6.17 -7.39
N ASP A 146 2.76 5.37 -6.60
CA ASP A 146 1.59 4.62 -7.04
C ASP A 146 0.32 4.93 -6.22
N LEU A 147 0.16 6.20 -5.81
CA LEU A 147 -1.00 6.60 -5.03
C LEU A 147 -2.28 6.42 -5.86
N ASN A 148 -3.16 5.55 -5.40
CA ASN A 148 -4.42 5.21 -6.05
C ASN A 148 -5.45 4.73 -5.01
N ILE A 149 -6.72 4.67 -5.39
CA ILE A 149 -7.83 4.30 -4.49
C ILE A 149 -7.73 2.91 -3.84
N ARG A 150 -6.92 1.97 -4.38
CA ARG A 150 -6.71 0.65 -3.77
C ARG A 150 -5.58 0.66 -2.75
N ASN A 151 -4.74 1.70 -2.77
CA ASN A 151 -3.63 1.90 -1.84
C ASN A 151 -3.97 2.87 -0.69
N ILE A 152 -5.25 3.23 -0.57
CA ILE A 152 -5.80 4.01 0.54
C ILE A 152 -6.73 3.09 1.32
N LEU A 153 -6.38 2.77 2.56
CA LEU A 153 -7.23 2.03 3.48
C LEU A 153 -7.91 2.99 4.45
N ILE A 154 -9.16 2.69 4.78
CA ILE A 154 -9.94 3.36 5.81
C ILE A 154 -10.32 2.30 6.83
N ASP A 155 -9.92 2.48 8.09
CA ASP A 155 -10.34 1.59 9.18
C ASP A 155 -11.70 2.02 9.77
N GLU A 156 -12.28 1.18 10.63
CA GLU A 156 -13.55 1.43 11.31
C GLU A 156 -13.55 2.73 12.15
N ALA A 157 -12.39 3.23 12.58
CA ALA A 157 -12.27 4.50 13.31
C ALA A 157 -12.22 5.71 12.36
N GLY A 158 -12.23 5.50 11.04
CA GLY A 158 -12.13 6.54 10.02
C GLY A 158 -10.69 7.03 9.78
N CYS A 159 -9.69 6.35 10.34
CA CYS A 159 -8.29 6.68 10.09
C CYS A 159 -7.88 6.27 8.66
N ILE A 160 -7.16 7.16 7.99
CA ILE A 160 -6.69 6.95 6.63
C ILE A 160 -5.26 6.41 6.67
N TRP A 161 -5.05 5.26 6.06
CA TRP A 161 -3.73 4.63 5.96
C TRP A 161 -3.29 4.54 4.50
N LEU A 162 -2.02 4.86 4.24
CA LEU A 162 -1.42 4.69 2.92
C LEU A 162 -0.56 3.43 2.90
N ILE A 163 -0.81 2.55 1.94
CA ILE A 163 -0.08 1.28 1.77
C ILE A 163 0.65 1.22 0.43
N ASP A 164 1.51 0.21 0.25
CA ASP A 164 2.27 -0.06 -0.97
C ASP A 164 3.36 0.98 -1.28
N TRP A 165 4.34 1.05 -0.39
CA TRP A 165 5.45 2.02 -0.42
C TRP A 165 6.67 1.49 -1.19
N ASP A 166 6.50 0.48 -2.04
CA ASP A 166 7.59 -0.19 -2.79
C ASP A 166 8.37 0.76 -3.72
N ARG A 167 7.77 1.92 -4.03
CA ARG A 167 8.34 3.03 -4.80
C ARG A 167 8.09 4.38 -4.13
N GLY A 168 8.00 4.40 -2.80
CA GLY A 168 7.93 5.64 -2.02
C GLY A 168 9.22 6.45 -2.03
N GLU A 169 9.13 7.76 -1.90
CA GLU A 169 10.29 8.66 -1.78
C GLU A 169 10.17 9.53 -0.51
N LEU A 170 11.23 9.58 0.31
CA LEU A 170 11.28 10.36 1.56
C LEU A 170 11.72 11.82 1.37
N GLN A 171 12.23 12.16 0.19
CA GLN A 171 12.68 13.51 -0.20
C GLN A 171 12.11 13.82 -1.59
N ALA A 172 10.82 13.61 -1.73
CA ALA A 172 10.09 13.84 -2.95
C ALA A 172 10.07 15.34 -3.29
N SER A 173 10.40 15.67 -4.53
CA SER A 173 10.17 17.02 -5.04
C SER A 173 8.67 17.36 -5.07
N ALA A 174 8.33 18.64 -5.05
CA ALA A 174 6.95 19.10 -5.25
C ALA A 174 6.33 18.54 -6.55
N ARG A 175 7.14 18.40 -7.61
CA ARG A 175 6.72 17.76 -8.87
C ARG A 175 6.34 16.30 -8.69
N PHE A 176 7.08 15.56 -7.84
CA PHE A 176 6.76 14.16 -7.55
C PHE A 176 5.47 14.05 -6.75
N GLN A 177 5.30 14.87 -5.70
CA GLN A 177 4.08 14.95 -4.90
C GLN A 177 2.85 15.29 -5.74
N ALA A 178 2.95 16.28 -6.64
CA ALA A 178 1.89 16.62 -7.57
C ALA A 178 1.55 15.43 -8.50
N ARG A 179 2.54 14.66 -8.93
CA ARG A 179 2.31 13.44 -9.74
C ARG A 179 1.60 12.35 -8.95
N SER A 180 1.82 12.24 -7.64
CA SER A 180 1.05 11.33 -6.76
C SER A 180 -0.44 11.69 -6.78
N LEU A 181 -0.78 12.97 -6.61
CA LEU A 181 -2.16 13.46 -6.68
C LEU A 181 -2.82 13.23 -8.05
N VAL A 182 -2.09 13.51 -9.14
CA VAL A 182 -2.58 13.25 -10.51
C VAL A 182 -2.85 11.77 -10.75
N ARG A 183 -2.03 10.86 -10.19
CA ARG A 183 -2.28 9.42 -10.28
C ARG A 183 -3.53 9.02 -9.51
N LEU A 184 -3.73 9.57 -8.31
CA LEU A 184 -4.93 9.35 -7.52
C LEU A 184 -6.18 9.79 -8.30
N GLN A 185 -6.18 11.02 -8.82
CA GLN A 185 -7.27 11.56 -9.65
C GLN A 185 -7.61 10.64 -10.84
N ARG A 186 -6.58 10.17 -11.55
CA ARG A 186 -6.78 9.22 -12.67
C ARG A 186 -7.35 7.88 -12.22
N SER A 187 -6.97 7.39 -11.04
CA SER A 187 -7.52 6.13 -10.52
C SER A 187 -8.98 6.27 -10.11
N ILE A 188 -9.35 7.41 -9.52
CA ILE A 188 -10.74 7.75 -9.20
C ILE A 188 -11.59 7.77 -10.48
N GLY A 189 -11.13 8.48 -11.52
CA GLY A 189 -11.87 8.56 -12.79
C GLY A 189 -11.96 7.27 -13.59
N LYS A 190 -11.19 6.23 -13.22
CA LYS A 190 -11.26 4.90 -13.85
C LYS A 190 -12.16 3.92 -13.11
N GLU A 191 -12.55 4.23 -11.88
CA GLU A 191 -13.37 3.34 -11.06
C GLU A 191 -14.85 3.63 -11.35
N PRO A 192 -15.61 2.69 -11.96
CA PRO A 192 -16.99 2.93 -12.34
C PRO A 192 -17.88 3.35 -11.16
N ALA A 193 -17.62 2.80 -9.97
CA ALA A 193 -18.35 3.15 -8.75
C ALA A 193 -18.13 4.60 -8.30
N LEU A 194 -17.06 5.26 -8.78
CA LEU A 194 -16.75 6.67 -8.48
C LEU A 194 -17.06 7.60 -9.64
N ARG A 195 -17.74 7.16 -10.70
CA ARG A 195 -17.82 7.94 -11.95
C ARG A 195 -18.56 9.27 -11.79
N GLU A 196 -19.68 9.29 -11.08
CA GLU A 196 -20.45 10.52 -10.78
C GLU A 196 -19.86 11.27 -9.58
N ALA A 197 -19.47 10.48 -8.59
CA ALA A 197 -19.02 10.89 -7.27
C ALA A 197 -17.61 11.50 -7.22
N GLY A 198 -16.72 10.99 -8.06
CA GLY A 198 -15.28 11.11 -7.89
C GLY A 198 -14.74 12.50 -8.18
N ALA A 199 -15.38 13.26 -9.07
CA ALA A 199 -14.96 14.62 -9.38
C ALA A 199 -15.21 15.57 -8.19
N GLN A 200 -16.40 15.50 -7.59
CA GLN A 200 -16.76 16.30 -6.41
C GLN A 200 -15.94 15.85 -5.20
N GLY A 201 -15.82 14.54 -4.99
CA GLY A 201 -14.98 13.98 -3.93
C GLY A 201 -13.51 14.41 -4.04
N PHE A 202 -12.95 14.38 -5.26
CA PHE A 202 -11.57 14.85 -5.48
C PHE A 202 -11.43 16.36 -5.26
N ALA A 203 -12.43 17.17 -5.61
CA ALA A 203 -12.43 18.59 -5.30
C ALA A 203 -12.42 18.85 -3.78
N ALA A 204 -13.26 18.13 -3.02
CA ALA A 204 -13.28 18.21 -1.56
C ALA A 204 -11.95 17.75 -0.93
N LEU A 205 -11.34 16.69 -1.47
CA LEU A 205 -9.99 16.24 -1.09
C LEU A 205 -8.95 17.34 -1.32
N MET A 206 -8.93 17.95 -2.51
CA MET A 206 -7.95 18.98 -2.85
C MET A 206 -8.14 20.27 -2.05
N HIS A 207 -9.37 20.63 -1.72
CA HIS A 207 -9.66 21.75 -0.83
C HIS A 207 -9.06 21.50 0.55
N ALA A 208 -9.36 20.37 1.18
CA ALA A 208 -8.82 20.02 2.50
C ALA A 208 -7.29 19.84 2.49
N TYR A 209 -6.71 19.36 1.38
CA TYR A 209 -5.26 19.28 1.17
C TYR A 209 -4.58 20.65 1.18
N GLY A 210 -5.25 21.69 0.66
CA GLY A 210 -4.74 23.06 0.61
C GLY A 210 -4.83 23.80 1.94
N GLU A 211 -5.79 23.46 2.79
CA GLU A 211 -6.04 24.11 4.09
C GLU A 211 -5.15 23.60 5.23
N SER A 212 -4.48 22.46 5.05
CA SER A 212 -3.61 21.85 6.07
C SER A 212 -2.17 22.36 6.03
#